data_AF-A0A4P5PC37-F1
#
_entry.id   AF-A0A4P5PC37-F1
#
_cell.length_a   1.000
_cell.length_b   1.000
_cell.length_c   1.000
_cell.angle_alpha   90.00
_cell.angle_beta   90.00
_cell.angle_gamma   90.00
#
_symmetry.space_group_name_H-M   'P 1'
#
loop_
_entity.id
_entity.type
_entity.pdbx_description
1 polymer ?
#
loop_
_entity_poly.entity_id
_entity_poly.type
_entity_poly.pdbx_seq_one_letter_code
_entity_poly.pdbx_strand_id
1 'polypeptide(L)'
;MISINSLLVSLLILIAVLAAVGFWRIKSQKSVGSNSQGGPKVKDQAALFQLFEDSLAMMKEYRGKIKQQGYRYIKAGTPFVVQHLEGFQKQIAAEETNQDCMTVNRLLEKNIETLQDFAKKAATIEASGDQTERLKLQVLNYVNKTIIDWNRLAEDPANLFDQK
;
A
#
# COMPACT_ATOMS: atom_id res chain seq x y z
N MET A 1 38.29 1.29 42.12
CA MET A 1 37.73 -0.07 41.90
C MET A 1 36.25 0.10 41.59
N ILE A 2 35.79 -0.28 40.40
CA ILE A 2 34.34 -0.26 40.08
C ILE A 2 33.72 -1.43 40.84
N SER A 3 32.81 -1.13 41.77
CA SER A 3 32.13 -2.14 42.58
C SER A 3 31.23 -3.01 41.71
N ILE A 4 31.20 -4.32 41.98
CA ILE A 4 30.38 -5.31 41.27
C ILE A 4 28.88 -4.89 41.26
N ASN A 5 28.44 -4.23 42.33
CA ASN A 5 27.08 -3.68 42.43
C ASN A 5 26.82 -2.57 41.39
N SER A 6 27.83 -1.78 41.02
CA SER A 6 27.72 -0.76 39.99
C SER A 6 27.56 -1.35 38.59
N LEU A 7 28.17 -2.51 38.33
CA LEU A 7 28.05 -3.22 37.04
C LEU A 7 26.67 -3.84 36.89
N LEU A 8 26.13 -4.46 37.95
CA LEU A 8 24.80 -5.04 37.97
C LEU A 8 23.69 -3.99 37.75
N VAL A 9 23.81 -2.83 38.39
CA VAL A 9 22.86 -1.72 38.18
C VAL A 9 22.94 -1.20 36.75
N SER A 10 24.15 -1.04 36.18
CA SER A 10 24.30 -0.59 34.79
C SER A 10 23.70 -1.58 33.77
N LEU A 11 23.82 -2.89 34.03
CA LEU A 11 23.26 -3.94 33.18
C LEU A 11 21.73 -3.93 33.22
N LEU A 12 21.14 -3.77 34.42
CA LEU A 12 19.69 -3.68 34.58
C LEU A 12 19.10 -2.46 33.87
N ILE A 13 19.79 -1.30 33.92
CA ILE A 13 19.37 -0.09 33.20
C ILE A 13 19.42 -0.31 31.69
N LEU A 14 20.47 -0.95 31.16
CA LEU A 14 20.59 -1.24 29.73
C LEU A 14 19.45 -2.13 29.23
N ILE A 15 19.10 -3.17 29.99
CA ILE A 15 17.99 -4.08 29.66
C ILE A 15 16.65 -3.33 29.70
N ALA A 16 16.43 -2.46 30.69
CA ALA A 16 15.22 -1.65 30.80
C ALA A 16 15.07 -0.68 29.61
N VAL A 17 16.16 -0.05 29.17
CA VAL A 17 16.15 0.85 28.00
C VAL A 17 15.85 0.09 26.72
N LEU A 18 16.49 -1.08 26.51
CA LEU A 18 16.23 -1.91 25.33
C LEU A 18 14.79 -2.43 25.30
N ALA A 19 14.25 -2.83 26.46
CA ALA A 19 12.86 -3.25 26.59
C ALA A 19 11.89 -2.09 26.31
N ALA A 20 12.16 -0.88 26.82
CA ALA A 20 11.33 0.30 26.57
C ALA A 20 11.31 0.70 25.09
N VAL A 21 12.47 0.67 24.41
CA VAL A 21 12.57 0.96 22.97
C VAL A 21 11.86 -0.11 22.13
N GLY A 22 12.01 -1.39 22.49
CA GLY A 22 11.29 -2.49 21.84
C GLY A 22 9.78 -2.39 22.02
N PHE A 23 9.31 -2.06 23.22
CA PHE A 23 7.89 -1.92 23.54
C PHE A 23 7.26 -0.69 22.84
N TRP A 24 8.01 0.40 22.71
CA TRP A 24 7.57 1.58 21.93
C TRP A 24 7.48 1.27 20.44
N ARG A 25 8.42 0.51 19.86
CA ARG A 25 8.34 0.11 18.45
C ARG A 25 7.11 -0.75 18.17
N ILE A 26 6.80 -1.72 19.04
CA ILE A 26 5.63 -2.60 18.92
C ILE A 26 4.32 -1.82 19.13
N LYS A 27 4.29 -0.86 20.07
CA LYS A 27 3.09 -0.05 20.32
C LYS A 27 2.84 0.98 19.21
N SER A 28 3.89 1.50 18.56
CA SER A 28 3.75 2.43 17.42
C SER A 28 3.19 1.78 16.14
N GLN A 29 3.19 0.44 16.05
CA GLN A 29 2.51 -0.27 14.97
C GLN A 29 1.01 -0.47 15.21
N LYS A 30 0.44 0.01 16.34
CA LYS A 30 -1.00 -0.10 16.64
C LYS A 30 -1.85 1.04 16.10
N SER A 31 -1.31 1.94 15.27
CA SER A 31 -2.07 3.01 14.62
C SER A 31 -1.98 2.95 13.09
N VAL A 32 -2.22 1.78 12.50
CA VAL A 32 -3.08 1.62 11.32
C VAL A 32 -3.70 0.25 11.52
N GLY A 33 -4.91 0.21 12.06
CA GLY A 33 -5.70 -1.01 12.08
C GLY A 33 -5.99 -1.42 10.65
N SER A 34 -5.12 -2.23 10.06
CA SER A 34 -5.46 -3.07 8.92
C SER A 34 -6.46 -4.11 9.41
N ASN A 35 -7.73 -3.72 9.49
CA ASN A 35 -8.84 -4.67 9.43
C ASN A 35 -8.89 -5.21 8.01
N SER A 36 -8.01 -6.17 7.71
CA SER A 36 -7.97 -6.92 6.46
C SER A 36 -8.78 -8.22 6.57
N GLN A 37 -9.88 -8.19 7.35
CA GLN A 37 -11.00 -9.11 7.16
C GLN A 37 -12.06 -8.36 6.35
N GLY A 38 -12.40 -8.89 5.18
CA GLY A 38 -13.25 -8.26 4.18
C GLY A 38 -14.42 -7.53 4.81
N GLY A 39 -14.43 -6.21 4.64
CA GLY A 39 -15.53 -5.35 5.05
C GLY A 39 -16.85 -5.77 4.39
N PRO A 40 -17.97 -5.15 4.81
CA PRO A 40 -19.27 -5.43 4.21
C PRO A 40 -19.18 -5.32 2.69
N LYS A 41 -19.79 -6.29 1.99
CA LYS A 41 -19.83 -6.29 0.54
C LYS A 41 -20.55 -5.04 0.04
N VAL A 42 -19.85 -4.26 -0.77
CA VAL A 42 -20.32 -3.01 -1.33
C VAL A 42 -21.13 -3.29 -2.59
N LYS A 43 -22.35 -2.75 -2.65
CA LYS A 43 -23.29 -2.94 -3.75
C LYS A 43 -23.90 -1.63 -4.27
N ASP A 44 -23.95 -0.60 -3.44
CA ASP A 44 -24.44 0.70 -3.82
C ASP A 44 -23.34 1.54 -4.47
N GLN A 45 -23.75 2.39 -5.41
CA GLN A 45 -22.86 3.20 -6.24
C GLN A 45 -22.03 4.20 -5.42
N ALA A 46 -22.60 4.75 -4.34
CA ALA A 46 -21.91 5.71 -3.49
C ALA A 46 -20.74 5.07 -2.72
N ALA A 47 -20.96 3.90 -2.13
CA ALA A 47 -19.90 3.16 -1.47
C ALA A 47 -18.88 2.57 -2.46
N LEU A 48 -19.28 2.18 -3.68
CA LEU A 48 -18.34 1.80 -4.75
C LEU A 48 -17.44 2.98 -5.13
N PHE A 49 -18.02 4.16 -5.28
CA PHE A 49 -17.28 5.38 -5.59
C PHE A 49 -16.31 5.74 -4.46
N GLN A 50 -16.74 5.66 -3.20
CA GLN A 50 -15.86 5.90 -2.05
C GLN A 50 -14.68 4.91 -2.01
N LEU A 51 -14.93 3.62 -2.26
CA LEU A 51 -13.89 2.60 -2.33
C LEU A 51 -12.89 2.88 -3.45
N PHE A 52 -13.36 3.40 -4.59
CA PHE A 52 -12.50 3.86 -5.68
C PHE A 52 -11.65 5.07 -5.28
N GLU A 53 -12.24 6.06 -4.59
CA GLU A 53 -11.51 7.22 -4.07
C GLU A 53 -10.43 6.83 -3.05
N ASP A 54 -10.74 5.88 -2.16
CA ASP A 54 -9.79 5.34 -1.18
C ASP A 54 -8.63 4.61 -1.88
N SER A 55 -8.94 3.87 -2.94
CA SER A 55 -7.93 3.22 -3.80
C SER A 55 -7.02 4.24 -4.48
N LEU A 56 -7.58 5.34 -4.98
CA LEU A 56 -6.85 6.45 -5.57
C LEU A 56 -5.98 7.18 -4.54
N ALA A 57 -6.48 7.41 -3.33
CA ALA A 57 -5.72 7.98 -2.23
C ALA A 57 -4.50 7.10 -1.89
N MET A 58 -4.67 5.78 -1.84
CA MET A 58 -3.58 4.84 -1.63
C MET A 58 -2.52 4.94 -2.73
N MET A 59 -2.91 5.05 -4.00
CA MET A 59 -1.97 5.23 -5.11
C MET A 59 -1.20 6.56 -5.01
N LYS A 60 -1.86 7.65 -4.60
CA LYS A 60 -1.23 8.96 -4.36
C LYS A 60 -0.20 8.88 -3.24
N GLU A 61 -0.49 8.19 -2.15
CA GLU A 61 0.46 7.95 -1.07
C GLU A 61 1.64 7.09 -1.55
N TYR A 62 1.35 5.98 -2.23
CA TYR A 62 2.36 5.06 -2.77
C TYR A 62 3.38 5.81 -3.64
N ARG A 63 2.90 6.65 -4.56
CA ARG A 63 3.75 7.55 -5.36
C ARG A 63 4.63 8.43 -4.49
N GLY A 64 4.06 9.06 -3.47
CA GLY A 64 4.78 9.95 -2.55
C GLY A 64 5.93 9.22 -1.85
N LYS A 65 5.66 8.02 -1.34
CA LYS A 65 6.65 7.18 -0.68
C LYS A 65 7.75 6.69 -1.63
N ILE A 66 7.42 6.33 -2.88
CA ILE A 66 8.42 5.99 -3.90
C ILE A 66 9.32 7.21 -4.20
N LYS A 67 8.76 8.42 -4.32
CA LYS A 67 9.57 9.62 -4.54
C LYS A 67 10.55 9.89 -3.40
N GLN A 68 10.13 9.64 -2.15
CA GLN A 68 10.94 9.89 -0.95
C GLN A 68 12.00 8.81 -0.71
N GLN A 69 11.64 7.54 -0.91
CA GLN A 69 12.45 6.39 -0.47
C GLN A 69 13.02 5.57 -1.63
N GLY A 70 12.62 5.89 -2.86
CA GLY A 70 13.12 5.28 -4.09
C GLY A 70 12.84 3.79 -4.18
N TYR A 71 13.79 3.07 -4.79
CA TYR A 71 13.71 1.63 -5.02
C TYR A 71 13.52 0.80 -3.74
N ARG A 72 14.06 1.24 -2.58
CA ARG A 72 13.88 0.52 -1.31
C ARG A 72 12.41 0.33 -0.96
N TYR A 73 11.61 1.38 -1.17
CA TYR A 73 10.19 1.32 -0.91
C TYR A 73 9.42 0.59 -2.00
N ILE A 74 9.90 0.54 -3.24
CA ILE A 74 9.33 -0.35 -4.25
C ILE A 74 9.51 -1.81 -3.82
N LYS A 75 10.71 -2.20 -3.37
CA LYS A 75 10.98 -3.57 -2.94
C LYS A 75 10.18 -3.98 -1.69
N ALA A 76 10.12 -3.12 -0.69
CA ALA A 76 9.47 -3.45 0.59
C ALA A 76 7.99 -3.04 0.66
N GLY A 77 7.60 -1.95 0.01
CA GLY A 77 6.28 -1.31 0.13
C GLY A 77 5.24 -1.80 -0.88
N THR A 78 5.65 -2.12 -2.12
CA THR A 78 4.70 -2.58 -3.16
C THR A 78 3.84 -3.76 -2.73
N PRO A 79 4.37 -4.80 -2.04
CA PRO A 79 3.54 -5.92 -1.58
C PRO A 79 2.41 -5.49 -0.63
N PHE A 80 2.66 -4.50 0.23
CA PHE A 80 1.62 -3.99 1.14
C PHE A 80 0.55 -3.21 0.40
N VAL A 81 0.92 -2.40 -0.60
CA VAL A 81 -0.05 -1.68 -1.44
C VAL A 81 -0.92 -2.66 -2.22
N VAL A 82 -0.32 -3.71 -2.77
CA VAL A 82 -1.05 -4.80 -3.43
C VAL A 82 -2.06 -5.45 -2.47
N GLN A 83 -1.64 -5.83 -1.26
CA GLN A 83 -2.53 -6.43 -0.27
C GLN A 83 -3.71 -5.52 0.11
N HIS A 84 -3.46 -4.21 0.24
CA HIS A 84 -4.52 -3.24 0.49
C HIS A 84 -5.53 -3.15 -0.67
N LEU A 85 -5.05 -3.08 -1.91
CA LEU A 85 -5.90 -3.03 -3.10
C LEU A 85 -6.69 -4.34 -3.29
N GLU A 86 -6.09 -5.50 -3.04
CA GLU A 86 -6.80 -6.78 -3.00
C GLU A 86 -7.88 -6.80 -1.91
N GLY A 87 -7.63 -6.13 -0.77
CA GLY A 87 -8.60 -5.93 0.29
C GLY A 87 -9.80 -5.09 -0.16
N PHE A 88 -9.57 -4.04 -0.96
CA PHE A 88 -10.65 -3.25 -1.58
C PHE A 88 -11.39 -4.07 -2.63
N GLN A 89 -10.68 -4.79 -3.49
CA GLN A 89 -11.27 -5.68 -4.49
C GLN A 89 -12.20 -6.72 -3.84
N LYS A 90 -11.78 -7.32 -2.72
CA LYS A 90 -12.60 -8.27 -1.95
C LYS A 90 -13.85 -7.66 -1.33
N GLN A 91 -13.95 -6.34 -1.18
CA GLN A 91 -15.17 -5.69 -0.69
C GLN A 91 -16.20 -5.49 -1.80
N ILE A 92 -15.80 -5.51 -3.07
CA ILE A 92 -16.75 -5.42 -4.18
C ILE A 92 -17.61 -6.68 -4.19
N ALA A 93 -18.92 -6.50 -4.30
CA ALA A 93 -19.85 -7.62 -4.42
C ALA A 93 -19.58 -8.39 -5.73
N ALA A 94 -19.53 -9.71 -5.64
CA ALA A 94 -19.25 -10.61 -6.78
C ALA A 94 -20.46 -10.80 -7.70
N GLU A 95 -21.40 -9.85 -7.74
CA GLU A 95 -22.54 -9.91 -8.64
C GLU A 95 -22.07 -9.55 -10.05
N GLU A 96 -21.79 -10.57 -10.86
CA GLU A 96 -21.36 -10.47 -12.27
C GLU A 96 -22.35 -9.70 -13.17
N THR A 97 -23.53 -9.35 -12.64
CA THR A 97 -24.56 -8.59 -13.36
C THR A 97 -24.54 -7.08 -13.06
N ASN A 98 -23.80 -6.62 -12.04
CA ASN A 98 -23.69 -5.19 -11.74
C ASN A 98 -22.50 -4.58 -12.50
N GLN A 99 -22.80 -3.81 -13.55
CA GLN A 99 -21.82 -3.18 -14.43
C GLN A 99 -20.85 -2.24 -13.68
N ASP A 100 -21.33 -1.56 -12.63
CA ASP A 100 -20.53 -0.62 -11.83
C ASP A 100 -19.49 -1.38 -11.01
N CYS A 101 -19.93 -2.45 -10.33
CA CYS A 101 -19.04 -3.37 -9.62
C CYS A 101 -17.96 -3.94 -10.56
N MET A 102 -18.36 -4.41 -11.74
CA MET A 102 -17.43 -4.96 -12.73
C MET A 102 -16.40 -3.93 -13.20
N THR A 103 -16.83 -2.69 -13.41
CA THR A 103 -15.95 -1.61 -13.88
C THR A 103 -14.88 -1.29 -12.84
N VAL A 104 -15.27 -1.06 -11.59
CA VAL A 104 -14.32 -0.81 -10.50
C VAL A 104 -13.41 -2.02 -10.27
N ASN A 105 -13.96 -3.24 -10.30
CA ASN A 105 -13.19 -4.46 -10.12
C ASN A 105 -12.10 -4.61 -11.19
N ARG A 106 -12.43 -4.38 -12.48
CA ARG A 106 -11.47 -4.47 -13.59
C ARG A 106 -10.35 -3.43 -13.47
N LEU A 107 -10.68 -2.21 -13.03
CA LEU A 107 -9.67 -1.16 -12.80
C LEU A 107 -8.70 -1.55 -11.70
N LEU A 108 -9.21 -2.10 -10.59
CA LEU A 108 -8.38 -2.58 -9.48
C LEU A 108 -7.54 -3.79 -9.88
N GLU A 109 -8.13 -4.78 -10.53
CA GLU A 109 -7.45 -6.00 -10.98
C GLU A 109 -6.23 -5.69 -11.85
N LYS A 110 -6.41 -4.90 -12.91
CA LYS A 110 -5.32 -4.47 -13.79
C LYS A 110 -4.19 -3.77 -13.02
N ASN A 111 -4.56 -2.96 -12.02
CA ASN A 111 -3.59 -2.24 -11.21
C ASN A 111 -2.83 -3.17 -10.26
N ILE A 112 -3.54 -4.09 -9.61
CA ILE A 112 -2.98 -5.13 -8.74
C ILE A 112 -1.99 -5.99 -9.52
N GLU A 113 -2.37 -6.52 -10.67
CA GLU A 113 -1.51 -7.36 -11.52
C GLU A 113 -0.20 -6.64 -11.90
N THR A 114 -0.32 -5.39 -12.35
CA THR A 114 0.85 -4.61 -12.77
C THR A 114 1.79 -4.32 -11.58
N LEU A 115 1.24 -3.98 -10.42
CA LEU A 115 2.02 -3.75 -9.20
C LEU A 115 2.68 -5.03 -8.68
N GLN A 116 2.00 -6.17 -8.75
CA GLN A 116 2.57 -7.48 -8.42
C GLN A 116 3.77 -7.80 -9.33
N ASP A 117 3.67 -7.50 -10.63
CA ASP A 117 4.79 -7.70 -11.55
C ASP A 117 5.97 -6.77 -11.27
N PHE A 118 5.71 -5.53 -10.85
CA PHE A 118 6.77 -4.65 -10.36
C PHE A 118 7.40 -5.16 -9.06
N ALA A 119 6.63 -5.73 -8.14
CA ALA A 119 7.15 -6.34 -6.92
C ALA A 119 8.06 -7.54 -7.24
N LYS A 120 7.66 -8.41 -8.17
CA LYS A 120 8.48 -9.53 -8.66
C LYS A 120 9.79 -9.02 -9.28
N LYS A 121 9.73 -8.05 -10.18
CA LYS A 121 10.92 -7.43 -10.79
C LYS A 121 11.82 -6.77 -9.75
N ALA A 122 11.25 -6.11 -8.74
CA ALA A 122 12.02 -5.52 -7.65
C ALA A 122 12.74 -6.59 -6.82
N ALA A 123 12.13 -7.76 -6.63
CA ALA A 123 12.74 -8.86 -5.89
C ALA A 123 13.93 -9.49 -6.64
N THR A 124 13.90 -9.52 -7.98
CA THR A 124 14.94 -10.17 -8.81
C THR A 124 16.13 -9.26 -9.14
N ILE A 125 16.00 -7.94 -8.97
CA ILE A 125 17.12 -7.01 -9.19
C ILE A 125 18.09 -7.11 -8.01
N GLU A 126 19.33 -7.53 -8.30
CA GLU A 126 20.48 -7.31 -7.43
C GLU A 126 20.86 -5.84 -7.46
N ALA A 127 21.40 -5.29 -6.36
CA ALA A 127 21.55 -3.85 -6.14
C ALA A 127 22.57 -3.18 -7.08
N SER A 128 22.23 -3.09 -8.36
CA SER A 128 22.90 -2.31 -9.40
C SER A 128 22.16 -0.99 -9.59
N GLY A 129 22.89 0.13 -9.47
CA GLY A 129 22.33 1.48 -9.50
C GLY A 129 21.40 1.72 -10.69
N ASP A 130 21.86 1.37 -11.90
CA ASP A 130 21.12 1.62 -13.14
C ASP A 130 19.80 0.82 -13.23
N GLN A 131 19.82 -0.46 -12.81
CA GLN A 131 18.63 -1.29 -12.85
C GLN A 131 17.58 -0.82 -11.83
N THR A 132 18.04 -0.42 -10.63
CA THR A 132 17.14 0.08 -9.58
C THR A 132 16.50 1.42 -9.96
N GLU A 133 17.25 2.34 -10.59
CA GLU A 133 16.71 3.62 -11.05
C GLU A 133 15.76 3.44 -12.24
N ARG A 134 16.10 2.57 -13.20
CA ARG A 134 15.19 2.25 -14.32
C ARG A 134 13.86 1.68 -13.82
N LEU A 135 13.88 0.74 -12.88
CA LEU A 135 12.64 0.20 -12.29
C LEU A 135 11.86 1.29 -11.56
N LYS A 136 12.53 2.13 -10.77
CA LYS A 136 11.89 3.25 -10.07
C LYS A 136 11.16 4.18 -11.03
N LEU A 137 11.78 4.56 -12.13
CA LEU A 137 11.15 5.41 -13.14
C LEU A 137 9.96 4.72 -13.81
N GLN A 138 10.07 3.42 -14.13
CA GLN A 138 8.96 2.66 -14.70
C GLN A 138 7.75 2.62 -13.75
N VAL A 139 7.99 2.33 -12.47
CA VAL A 139 6.93 2.30 -11.45
C VAL A 139 6.32 3.68 -11.27
N LEU A 140 7.13 4.74 -11.15
CA LEU A 140 6.62 6.11 -11.01
C LEU A 140 5.80 6.54 -12.23
N ASN A 141 6.23 6.21 -13.44
CA ASN A 141 5.51 6.54 -14.65
C ASN A 141 4.14 5.84 -14.68
N TYR A 142 4.13 4.54 -14.40
CA TYR A 142 2.89 3.76 -14.30
C TYR A 142 1.94 4.34 -13.26
N VAL A 143 2.41 4.52 -12.03
CA VAL A 143 1.59 5.04 -10.92
C VAL A 143 1.07 6.44 -11.23
N ASN A 144 1.87 7.31 -11.85
CA ASN A 144 1.42 8.63 -12.27
C ASN A 144 0.29 8.54 -13.30
N LYS A 145 0.44 7.70 -14.32
CA LYS A 145 -0.59 7.49 -15.33
C LYS A 145 -1.88 6.97 -14.71
N THR A 146 -1.79 5.95 -13.85
CA THR A 146 -2.94 5.43 -13.11
C THR A 146 -3.63 6.52 -12.28
N ILE A 147 -2.88 7.34 -11.54
CA ILE A 147 -3.46 8.45 -10.76
C ILE A 147 -4.16 9.47 -11.65
N ILE A 148 -3.59 9.81 -12.81
CA ILE A 148 -4.21 10.76 -13.75
C ILE A 148 -5.52 10.18 -14.29
N ASP A 149 -5.48 8.95 -14.78
CA ASP A 149 -6.64 8.26 -15.33
C ASP A 149 -7.73 8.13 -14.26
N TRP A 150 -7.38 7.74 -13.04
CA TRP A 150 -8.32 7.57 -11.94
C TRP A 150 -8.85 8.89 -11.36
N ASN A 151 -8.04 9.96 -11.32
CA ASN A 151 -8.57 11.28 -10.95
C ASN A 151 -9.67 11.71 -11.92
N ARG A 152 -9.49 11.52 -13.23
CA ARG A 152 -10.52 11.84 -14.23
C ARG A 152 -11.82 11.06 -13.99
N LEU A 153 -11.69 9.80 -13.56
CA LEU A 153 -12.85 8.95 -13.21
C LEU A 153 -13.49 9.37 -11.87
N ALA A 154 -12.71 9.92 -10.94
CA ALA A 154 -13.19 10.41 -9.65
C ALA A 154 -13.72 11.86 -9.67
N GLU A 155 -13.61 12.59 -10.79
CA GLU A 155 -14.16 13.95 -10.90
C GLU A 155 -15.69 13.97 -10.88
N ASP A 156 -16.32 12.93 -11.43
CA ASP A 156 -17.76 12.73 -11.46
C ASP A 156 -18.04 11.23 -11.44
N PRO A 157 -18.88 10.70 -10.54
CA PRO A 157 -19.32 9.30 -10.56
C PRO A 157 -19.79 8.82 -11.95
N ALA A 158 -20.43 9.68 -12.73
CA ALA A 158 -20.83 9.35 -14.11
C ALA A 158 -19.62 8.94 -14.98
N ASN A 159 -18.46 9.56 -14.82
CA ASN A 159 -17.25 9.20 -15.58
C ASN A 159 -16.75 7.78 -15.25
N LEU A 160 -16.93 7.34 -14.01
CA LEU A 160 -16.54 6.02 -13.54
C LEU A 160 -17.50 4.94 -14.04
N PHE A 161 -18.80 5.22 -14.07
CA PHE A 161 -19.85 4.22 -14.31
C PHE A 161 -20.40 4.20 -15.75
N ASP A 162 -20.34 5.31 -16.49
CA ASP A 162 -20.79 5.41 -17.89
C ASP A 162 -19.72 4.99 -18.93
N GLN A 163 -18.75 4.15 -18.52
CA GLN A 163 -17.73 3.58 -19.39
C GLN A 163 -18.37 2.57 -20.38
N LYS A 164 -18.95 3.05 -21.49
CA LYS A 164 -19.50 2.23 -22.60
C LYS A 164 -18.43 1.70 -23.54
#